data_AF-A0A0F8WI16-F1
#
_entry.id   AF-A0A0F8WI16-F1
#
_cell.length_a   1.000
_cell.length_b   1.000
_cell.length_c   1.000
_cell.angle_alpha   90.00
_cell.angle_beta   90.00
_cell.angle_gamma   90.00
#
_symmetry.space_group_name_H-M   'P 1'
#
loop_
_entity.id
_entity.type
_entity.pdbx_description
1 polymer ?
#
loop_
_entity_poly.entity_id
_entity_poly.type
_entity_poly.pdbx_seq_one_letter_code
_entity_poly.pdbx_strand_id
1 'polypeptide(L)'
;MTEDYFGDKSPKEDVYQNRLASNYFKSLLELRRSIREPLERAYNICSDLGLIAKTFKESGLDAIRDFKINVAYPIRMALCERLSSGEEILRKISALEAANLTLDEDTSITRFEKIAIEVKYDGSRKESQGHR
;
A
#
# COMPACT_ATOMS: atom_id res chain seq x y z
N MET A 1 18.23 -48.41 -28.92
CA MET A 1 19.19 -47.29 -28.99
C MET A 1 18.39 -46.01 -28.90
N THR A 2 18.01 -45.62 -27.68
CA THR A 2 17.46 -44.29 -27.40
C THR A 2 18.66 -43.41 -27.13
N GLU A 3 19.20 -42.80 -28.17
CA GLU A 3 20.25 -41.78 -28.03
C GLU A 3 19.69 -40.58 -27.28
N ASP A 4 20.47 -40.15 -26.30
CA ASP A 4 20.12 -39.18 -25.28
C ASP A 4 19.80 -37.80 -25.89
N TYR A 5 18.51 -37.43 -25.90
CA TYR A 5 18.03 -36.09 -26.26
C TYR A 5 18.21 -35.05 -25.12
N PHE A 6 19.16 -35.28 -24.22
CA PHE A 6 19.67 -34.25 -23.32
C PHE A 6 21.03 -33.81 -23.85
N GLY A 7 21.00 -32.96 -24.89
CA GLY A 7 22.20 -32.25 -25.30
C GLY A 7 22.68 -31.39 -24.13
N ASP A 8 23.86 -31.71 -23.60
CA ASP A 8 24.55 -30.86 -22.63
C ASP A 8 24.69 -29.47 -23.24
N LYS A 9 23.96 -28.51 -22.67
CA LYS A 9 24.07 -27.12 -23.12
C LYS A 9 25.51 -26.67 -22.92
N SER A 10 26.04 -25.96 -23.90
CA SER A 10 27.40 -25.44 -23.78
C SER A 10 27.48 -24.57 -22.52
N PRO A 11 28.56 -24.65 -21.71
CA PRO A 11 28.69 -23.84 -20.50
C PRO A 11 28.52 -22.33 -20.75
N LYS A 12 28.75 -21.86 -21.99
CA LYS A 12 28.57 -20.46 -22.39
C LYS A 12 27.10 -20.12 -22.66
N GLU A 13 26.34 -21.01 -23.29
CA GLU A 13 24.89 -20.85 -23.45
C GLU A 13 24.20 -20.76 -22.09
N ASP A 14 24.54 -21.65 -21.15
CA ASP A 14 23.94 -21.66 -19.81
C ASP A 14 24.24 -20.39 -19.01
N VAL A 15 25.48 -19.88 -19.08
CA VAL A 15 25.85 -18.61 -18.45
C VAL A 15 25.07 -17.43 -19.06
N TYR A 16 24.87 -17.41 -20.38
CA TYR A 16 24.11 -16.35 -21.05
C TYR A 16 22.62 -16.40 -20.68
N GLN A 17 22.00 -17.58 -20.73
CA GLN A 17 20.60 -17.76 -20.37
C GLN A 17 20.35 -17.43 -18.90
N ASN A 18 21.27 -17.80 -18.00
CA ASN A 18 21.20 -17.43 -16.58
C ASN A 18 21.31 -15.90 -16.37
N ARG A 19 22.20 -15.23 -17.10
CA ARG A 19 22.30 -13.76 -17.04
C ARG A 19 21.03 -13.09 -17.57
N LEU A 20 20.46 -13.59 -18.66
CA LEU A 20 19.24 -13.06 -19.26
C LEU A 20 18.04 -13.22 -18.31
N ALA A 21 17.88 -14.41 -17.73
CA ALA A 21 16.84 -14.70 -16.74
C ALA A 21 16.98 -13.83 -15.48
N SER A 22 18.21 -13.63 -14.99
CA SER A 22 18.51 -12.76 -13.85
C SER A 22 18.12 -11.30 -14.12
N ASN A 23 18.47 -10.78 -15.29
CA ASN A 23 18.13 -9.41 -15.69
C ASN A 23 16.61 -9.23 -15.86
N TYR A 24 15.93 -10.19 -16.47
CA TYR A 24 14.46 -10.16 -16.64
C TYR A 24 13.74 -10.23 -15.30
N PHE A 25 14.20 -11.09 -14.39
CA PHE A 25 13.63 -11.16 -13.05
C PHE A 25 13.82 -9.83 -12.28
N LYS A 26 15.00 -9.22 -12.40
CA LYS A 26 15.28 -7.92 -11.79
C LYS A 26 14.37 -6.83 -12.33
N SER A 27 14.17 -6.75 -13.65
CA SER A 27 13.28 -5.75 -14.26
C SER A 27 11.81 -5.96 -13.88
N LEU A 28 11.34 -7.22 -13.79
CA LEU A 28 10.01 -7.52 -13.29
C LEU A 28 9.83 -7.11 -11.82
N LEU A 29 10.86 -7.27 -11.00
CA LEU A 29 10.82 -6.88 -9.59
C LEU A 29 10.76 -5.35 -9.44
N GLU A 30 11.52 -4.63 -10.26
CA GLU A 30 11.47 -3.16 -10.34
C GLU A 30 10.10 -2.68 -10.80
N LEU A 31 9.54 -3.30 -11.85
CA LEU A 31 8.19 -3.03 -12.32
C LEU A 31 7.17 -3.26 -11.19
N ARG A 32 7.19 -4.43 -10.54
CA ARG A 32 6.30 -4.77 -9.42
C ARG A 32 6.34 -3.69 -8.33
N ARG A 33 7.53 -3.21 -7.97
CA ARG A 33 7.69 -2.16 -6.94
C ARG A 33 7.04 -0.85 -7.36
N SER A 34 7.23 -0.43 -8.61
CA SER A 34 6.70 0.85 -9.11
C SER A 34 5.17 0.87 -9.28
N ILE A 35 4.54 -0.26 -9.61
CA ILE A 35 3.09 -0.32 -9.86
C ILE A 35 2.26 -0.74 -8.64
N ARG A 36 2.90 -1.28 -7.59
CA ARG A 36 2.21 -1.84 -6.42
C ARG A 36 1.31 -0.82 -5.75
N GLU A 37 1.85 0.35 -5.46
CA GLU A 37 1.17 1.36 -4.65
C GLU A 37 -0.10 1.92 -5.32
N PRO A 38 -0.09 2.30 -6.61
CA PRO A 38 -1.33 2.66 -7.32
C PRO A 38 -2.38 1.54 -7.33
N LEU A 39 -1.96 0.29 -7.56
CA LEU A 39 -2.88 -0.85 -7.62
C LEU A 39 -3.49 -1.16 -6.25
N GLU A 40 -2.70 -1.11 -5.18
CA GLU A 40 -3.18 -1.29 -3.82
C GLU A 40 -4.14 -0.16 -3.40
N ARG A 41 -3.86 1.09 -3.77
CA ARG A 41 -4.78 2.21 -3.56
C ARG A 41 -6.12 1.98 -4.25
N ALA A 42 -6.11 1.58 -5.53
CA ALA A 42 -7.34 1.30 -6.27
C ALA A 42 -8.15 0.18 -5.61
N TYR A 43 -7.47 -0.88 -5.15
CA TYR A 43 -8.12 -2.00 -4.45
C TYR A 43 -8.67 -1.61 -3.07
N ASN A 44 -7.99 -0.72 -2.35
CA ASN A 44 -8.50 -0.19 -1.09
C ASN A 44 -9.78 0.62 -1.28
N ILE A 45 -9.93 1.30 -2.41
CA ILE A 45 -11.11 2.14 -2.72
C ILE A 45 -12.26 1.32 -3.31
N CYS A 46 -11.94 0.29 -4.10
CA CYS A 46 -12.92 -0.56 -4.78
C CYS A 46 -12.39 -1.98 -4.74
N SER A 47 -12.83 -2.77 -3.75
CA SER A 47 -12.28 -4.10 -3.43
C SER A 47 -12.61 -5.19 -4.47
N ASP A 48 -12.57 -4.85 -5.76
CA ASP A 48 -12.86 -5.69 -6.92
C ASP A 48 -11.60 -5.81 -7.80
N LEU A 49 -10.98 -6.99 -7.78
CA LEU A 49 -9.79 -7.27 -8.59
C LEU A 49 -10.10 -7.34 -10.09
N GLY A 50 -11.30 -7.77 -10.47
CA GLY A 50 -11.70 -7.90 -11.87
C GLY A 50 -11.84 -6.54 -12.54
N LEU A 51 -12.48 -5.59 -11.86
CA LEU A 51 -12.61 -4.21 -12.34
C LEU A 51 -11.23 -3.55 -12.46
N ILE A 52 -10.38 -3.66 -11.45
CA ILE A 52 -9.03 -3.08 -11.47
C ILE A 52 -8.19 -3.70 -12.58
N ALA A 53 -8.21 -5.03 -12.73
CA ALA A 53 -7.48 -5.71 -13.78
C ALA A 53 -7.96 -5.30 -15.18
N LYS A 54 -9.28 -5.13 -15.35
CA LYS A 54 -9.87 -4.65 -16.61
C LYS A 54 -9.42 -3.22 -16.91
N THR A 55 -9.56 -2.29 -15.96
CA THR A 55 -9.13 -0.89 -16.13
C THR A 55 -7.63 -0.78 -16.41
N PHE A 56 -6.80 -1.54 -15.70
CA PHE A 56 -5.36 -1.56 -15.94
C PHE A 56 -5.01 -2.07 -17.34
N LYS A 57 -5.67 -3.15 -17.80
CA LYS A 57 -5.47 -3.73 -19.12
C LYS A 57 -5.91 -2.79 -20.25
N GLU A 58 -7.04 -2.10 -20.08
CA GLU A 58 -7.66 -1.27 -21.11
C GLU A 58 -7.07 0.15 -21.16
N SER A 59 -6.69 0.71 -20.02
CA SER A 59 -6.35 2.15 -19.89
C SER A 59 -4.99 2.41 -19.22
N GLY A 60 -4.28 1.36 -18.81
CA GLY A 60 -2.93 1.47 -18.25
C GLY A 60 -2.89 2.01 -16.83
N LEU A 61 -1.67 2.36 -16.40
CA LEU A 61 -1.39 2.74 -15.01
C LEU A 61 -1.94 4.13 -14.63
N ASP A 62 -2.00 5.07 -15.58
CA ASP A 62 -2.51 6.42 -15.29
C ASP A 62 -4.00 6.40 -14.91
N ALA A 63 -4.79 5.55 -15.57
CA ALA A 63 -6.19 5.33 -15.16
C ALA A 63 -6.32 4.71 -13.76
N ILE A 64 -5.37 3.88 -13.33
CA ILE A 64 -5.33 3.34 -11.97
C ILE A 64 -4.97 4.43 -10.95
N ARG A 65 -4.08 5.36 -11.30
CA ARG A 65 -3.74 6.52 -10.44
C ARG A 65 -4.95 7.42 -10.23
N ASP A 66 -5.75 7.62 -11.27
CA ASP A 66 -6.96 8.44 -11.23
C ASP A 66 -8.20 7.71 -10.73
N PHE A 67 -8.10 6.41 -10.41
CA PHE A 67 -9.21 5.58 -9.97
C PHE A 67 -9.94 6.17 -8.76
N LYS A 68 -11.28 6.26 -8.86
CA LYS A 68 -12.17 6.88 -7.87
C LYS A 68 -13.08 5.87 -7.19
N ILE A 69 -13.74 6.33 -6.12
CA ILE A 69 -14.78 5.56 -5.44
C ILE A 69 -15.92 5.29 -6.42
N ASN A 70 -16.32 4.03 -6.52
CA ASN A 70 -17.48 3.61 -7.30
C ASN A 70 -18.59 3.16 -6.35
N VAL A 71 -19.78 3.74 -6.50
CA VAL A 71 -20.97 3.33 -5.75
C VAL A 71 -21.27 1.85 -6.04
N ALA A 72 -21.79 1.14 -5.03
CA ALA A 72 -22.04 -0.30 -5.05
C ALA A 72 -20.80 -1.21 -4.97
N TYR A 73 -19.59 -0.64 -4.93
CA TYR A 73 -18.36 -1.39 -4.63
C TYR A 73 -17.91 -1.15 -3.18
N PRO A 74 -17.51 -2.20 -2.46
CA PRO A 74 -17.05 -2.05 -1.08
C PRO A 74 -15.68 -1.37 -1.01
N ILE A 75 -15.57 -0.39 -0.13
CA ILE A 75 -14.31 0.25 0.27
C ILE A 75 -13.67 -0.61 1.36
N ARG A 76 -12.37 -0.87 1.29
CA ARG A 76 -11.66 -1.53 2.40
C ARG A 76 -11.66 -0.61 3.61
N MET A 77 -12.13 -1.15 4.73
CA MET A 77 -12.14 -0.42 5.98
C MET A 77 -10.70 -0.04 6.39
N ALA A 78 -10.53 1.21 6.80
CA ALA A 78 -9.29 1.65 7.43
C ALA A 78 -9.09 0.84 8.73
N LEU A 79 -7.87 0.35 8.93
CA LEU A 79 -7.47 -0.28 10.18
C LEU A 79 -7.19 0.80 11.23
N CYS A 80 -7.47 0.49 12.49
CA CYS A 80 -7.13 1.35 13.61
C CYS A 80 -6.02 0.69 14.43
N GLU A 81 -5.06 1.50 14.87
CA GLU A 81 -4.03 1.07 15.81
C GLU A 81 -4.53 1.22 17.25
N ARG A 82 -4.19 0.28 18.13
CA ARG A 82 -4.51 0.36 19.55
C ARG A 82 -3.37 1.05 20.29
N LEU A 83 -3.67 2.13 20.99
CA LEU A 83 -2.72 2.86 21.83
C LEU A 83 -3.10 2.76 23.31
N SER A 84 -2.11 2.93 24.18
CA SER A 84 -2.22 2.65 25.61
C SER A 84 -2.74 3.84 26.44
N SER A 85 -2.63 5.06 25.91
CA SER A 85 -3.03 6.28 26.62
C SER A 85 -3.48 7.39 25.66
N GLY A 86 -4.25 8.34 26.19
CA GLY A 86 -4.65 9.54 25.46
C GLY A 86 -3.47 10.43 25.04
N GLU A 87 -2.41 10.46 25.84
CA GLU A 87 -1.21 11.24 25.52
C GLU A 87 -0.47 10.67 24.31
N GLU A 88 -0.36 9.35 24.21
CA GLU A 88 0.25 8.66 23.07
C GLU A 88 -0.54 8.91 21.78
N ILE A 89 -1.87 8.92 21.87
CA ILE A 89 -2.76 9.30 20.76
C ILE A 89 -2.43 10.71 20.26
N LEU A 90 -2.39 11.70 21.16
CA LEU A 90 -2.12 13.10 20.81
C LEU A 90 -0.73 13.29 20.21
N ARG A 91 0.31 12.66 20.78
CA ARG A 91 1.67 12.73 20.23
C ARG A 91 1.74 12.16 18.83
N LYS A 92 1.09 11.02 18.57
CA LYS A 92 1.10 10.39 17.24
C LYS A 92 0.37 11.22 16.20
N ILE A 93 -0.75 11.82 16.56
CA ILE A 93 -1.48 12.76 15.68
C ILE A 93 -0.63 14.00 15.39
N SER A 94 -0.06 14.61 16.43
CA SER A 94 0.76 15.82 16.29
C SER A 94 2.05 15.57 15.49
N ALA A 95 2.66 14.39 15.63
CA ALA A 95 3.80 13.97 14.82
C ALA A 95 3.43 13.78 13.35
N LEU A 96 2.23 13.28 13.06
CA LEU A 96 1.71 13.19 11.69
C LEU A 96 1.44 14.58 11.09
N GLU A 97 0.97 15.54 11.89
CA GLU A 97 0.81 16.94 11.45
C GLU A 97 2.16 17.59 11.14
N ALA A 98 3.16 17.42 12.02
CA ALA A 98 4.50 17.96 11.82
C ALA A 98 5.22 17.38 10.58
N ALA A 99 4.99 16.10 10.26
CA ALA A 99 5.59 15.44 9.10
C ALA A 99 4.96 15.85 7.75
N ASN A 100 3.73 16.37 7.75
CA ASN A 100 3.00 16.81 6.55
C ASN A 100 3.17 18.32 6.25
N LEU A 101 3.97 19.03 7.03
CA LEU A 101 4.38 20.40 6.73
C LEU A 101 5.55 20.38 5.73
N THR A 102 5.27 20.44 4.43
CA THR A 102 6.19 21.10 3.50
C THR A 102 6.20 22.57 3.87
N LEU A 103 7.34 23.07 4.37
CA LEU A 103 7.57 24.49 4.57
C LEU A 103 7.72 25.15 3.20
N ASP A 104 6.60 25.50 2.57
CA ASP A 104 6.60 26.45 1.46
C ASP A 104 6.60 27.85 2.10
N GLU A 105 7.74 28.54 2.04
CA GLU A 105 7.94 29.85 2.69
C GLU A 105 7.06 30.97 2.12
N ASP A 106 6.33 30.72 1.04
CA ASP A 106 5.42 31.70 0.45
C ASP A 106 4.09 31.04 0.04
N THR A 107 3.01 31.51 0.67
CA THR A 107 1.57 31.36 0.34
C THR A 107 0.75 30.61 1.40
N SER A 108 -0.17 31.36 2.02
CA SER A 108 -1.10 31.01 3.10
C SER A 108 -2.21 30.02 2.73
N ILE A 109 -1.88 28.84 2.20
CA ILE A 109 -2.84 27.75 1.99
C ILE A 109 -2.32 26.48 2.65
N THR A 110 -2.47 26.39 3.98
CA THR A 110 -2.34 25.12 4.67
C THR A 110 -3.62 24.33 4.41
N ARG A 111 -3.60 23.45 3.41
CA ARG A 111 -4.71 22.54 3.13
C ARG A 111 -4.72 21.45 4.21
N PHE A 112 -5.44 21.69 5.30
CA PHE A 112 -5.66 20.68 6.33
C PHE A 112 -6.51 19.55 5.73
N GLU A 113 -5.89 18.42 5.39
CA GLU A 113 -6.64 17.16 5.28
C GLU A 113 -7.08 16.80 6.69
N LYS A 114 -8.36 17.02 6.99
CA LYS A 114 -8.96 16.64 8.27
C LYS A 114 -8.80 15.14 8.46
N ILE A 115 -7.87 14.73 9.33
CA ILE A 115 -7.79 13.34 9.76
C ILE A 115 -8.98 13.09 10.67
N ALA A 116 -9.95 12.31 10.21
CA ALA A 116 -11.06 11.87 11.05
C ALA A 116 -10.56 10.76 11.97
N ILE A 117 -10.54 11.01 13.28
CA ILE A 117 -10.08 10.06 14.29
C ILE A 117 -11.25 9.72 15.20
N GLU A 118 -11.68 8.46 15.14
CA GLU A 118 -12.68 7.93 16.05
C GLU A 118 -11.97 7.32 17.26
N VAL A 119 -11.90 8.07 18.37
CA VAL A 119 -11.37 7.54 19.63
C VAL A 119 -12.41 6.60 20.25
N LYS A 120 -12.17 5.30 20.17
CA LYS A 120 -12.98 4.28 20.86
C LYS A 120 -12.39 3.99 22.24
N TYR A 121 -13.07 4.44 23.29
CA TYR A 121 -12.71 4.11 24.67
C TYR A 121 -13.16 2.69 25.00
N ASP A 122 -12.25 1.79 25.36
CA ASP A 122 -12.56 0.37 25.60
C ASP A 122 -13.21 0.09 26.97
N GLY A 123 -13.48 1.14 27.75
CA GLY A 123 -14.17 1.04 29.02
C GLY A 123 -13.31 0.38 30.10
N SER A 124 -12.53 1.18 30.82
CA SER A 124 -11.97 0.74 32.09
C SER A 124 -13.11 0.49 33.07
N ARG A 125 -13.33 -0.77 33.48
CA ARG A 125 -14.13 -1.11 34.65
C ARG A 125 -13.51 -0.38 35.83
N LYS A 126 -14.14 0.70 36.32
CA LYS A 126 -13.72 1.34 37.57
C LYS A 126 -13.91 0.29 38.66
N GLU A 127 -12.82 -0.31 39.13
CA GLU A 127 -12.83 -0.84 40.49
C GLU A 127 -13.07 0.36 41.40
N SER A 128 -14.29 0.44 41.91
CA SER A 128 -14.65 1.35 42.97
C SER A 128 -13.73 1.05 44.14
N GLN A 129 -12.71 1.88 44.35
CA GLN A 129 -12.07 1.95 45.66
C GLN A 129 -13.15 2.41 46.63
N GLY A 130 -13.72 1.43 47.34
CA GLY A 130 -14.65 1.66 48.42
C GLY A 130 -13.89 2.32 49.56
N HIS A 131 -14.13 3.61 49.77
CA HIS A 131 -14.00 4.17 51.11
C HIS A 131 -15.20 3.71 51.93
N ARG A 132 -14.96 2.74 52.81
CA ARG A 132 -15.71 2.51 54.05
C ARG A 132 -14.70 2.28 55.16
#